data_AF-A0A6M0SGJ2-F1
#
_entry.id   AF-A0A6M0SGJ2-F1
#
_cell.length_a   1.000
_cell.length_b   1.000
_cell.length_c   1.000
_cell.angle_alpha   90.00
_cell.angle_beta   90.00
_cell.angle_gamma   90.00
#
_symmetry.space_group_name_H-M   'P 1'
#
loop_
_entity.id
_entity.type
_entity.pdbx_description
1 polymer ?
#
loop_
_entity_poly.entity_id
_entity_poly.type
_entity_poly.pdbx_seq_one_letter_code
_entity_poly.pdbx_strand_id
1 'polypeptide(L)'
;MSMVTTPMGLSPAPKLRLVATLAGMLWLLPVAANAVEPPDVLLAQSEALEEIQQETQLTELSDADEERLGELLRVAQQNVDNENYSAAIAAYQEALAIDRNNARLYSGIGYLQILKGDYQLAVESYRQAIDRDSRNVSFRYGLAHGLYQAERYAEAADAYRTITRMAPSEANAYLGLGNMLLRQNEYDLALNALEEAARLAPNNAQVYEAIGLLYLQQERFEDALEPLQRALRIDSNRGSIHGNLAKIWIYQGRERQAEESLRRAISANPRDWESHYQLALIMQERGDNAAAFIHFEETIEANPSFVPAQAEFGSMLLEREQYIRAVISYRQIVRQFPEDAGARYNLGLALWGQGRREAAVDSLQKARRLYEQQENEAEVERATSLLNAWGVE
;
A
#
# COMPACT_ATOMS: atom_id res chain seq x y z
N MET A 1 46.16 -21.50 34.58
CA MET A 1 46.35 -20.93 33.23
C MET A 1 44.98 -20.77 32.62
N SER A 2 44.55 -19.53 32.53
CA SER A 2 43.27 -19.11 31.98
C SER A 2 43.22 -19.38 30.47
N MET A 3 42.15 -20.00 29.99
CA MET A 3 41.63 -19.68 28.66
C MET A 3 40.24 -19.12 28.87
N VAL A 4 40.19 -17.79 29.01
CA VAL A 4 38.98 -17.03 28.75
C VAL A 4 38.77 -17.16 27.24
N THR A 5 37.90 -18.09 26.83
CA THR A 5 37.39 -18.11 25.47
C THR A 5 36.58 -16.85 25.29
N THR A 6 37.12 -15.92 24.51
CA THR A 6 36.41 -14.77 23.98
C THR A 6 35.10 -15.29 23.36
N PRO A 7 33.93 -14.66 23.59
CA PRO A 7 32.74 -15.03 22.83
C PRO A 7 33.07 -14.80 21.35
N MET A 8 33.11 -15.88 20.57
CA MET A 8 33.33 -15.80 19.12
C MET A 8 32.28 -14.87 18.54
N GLY A 9 32.73 -13.79 17.90
CA GLY A 9 31.84 -12.84 17.25
C GLY A 9 30.98 -13.57 16.22
N LEU A 10 29.69 -13.72 16.52
CA LEU A 10 28.65 -14.12 15.57
C LEU A 10 28.51 -12.99 14.56
N SER A 11 29.42 -12.94 13.58
CA SER A 11 29.35 -11.96 12.52
C SER A 11 28.23 -12.38 11.56
N PRO A 12 27.22 -11.53 11.33
CA PRO A 12 26.22 -11.78 10.29
C PRO A 12 26.92 -12.10 8.97
N ALA A 13 26.28 -12.91 8.12
CA ALA A 13 26.69 -13.04 6.72
C ALA A 13 26.90 -11.63 6.14
N PRO A 14 27.89 -11.43 5.24
CA PRO A 14 28.11 -10.11 4.67
C PRO A 14 26.77 -9.60 4.12
N LYS A 15 26.49 -8.30 4.31
CA LYS A 15 25.22 -7.67 3.93
C LYS A 15 24.70 -8.30 2.64
N LEU A 16 23.52 -8.92 2.71
CA LEU A 16 22.90 -9.67 1.61
C LEU A 16 23.15 -8.93 0.30
N ARG A 17 23.97 -9.50 -0.59
CA ARG A 17 24.21 -8.88 -1.92
C ARG A 17 22.93 -8.82 -2.76
N LEU A 18 21.90 -9.61 -2.42
CA LEU A 18 20.55 -9.43 -2.96
C LEU A 18 19.92 -8.08 -2.57
N VAL A 19 20.28 -7.52 -1.40
CA VAL A 19 19.74 -6.25 -0.90
C VAL A 19 20.51 -5.05 -1.45
N ALA A 20 21.77 -5.19 -1.87
CA ALA A 20 22.46 -4.11 -2.59
C ALA A 20 21.85 -3.86 -3.99
N THR A 21 21.28 -4.89 -4.62
CA THR A 21 20.43 -4.72 -5.80
C THR A 21 19.04 -4.16 -5.44
N LEU A 22 18.45 -4.53 -4.30
CA LEU A 22 17.13 -4.00 -3.89
C LEU A 22 17.16 -2.58 -3.31
N ALA A 23 18.29 -2.12 -2.74
CA ALA A 23 18.51 -0.73 -2.35
C ALA A 23 18.60 0.18 -3.59
N GLY A 24 19.15 -0.35 -4.69
CA GLY A 24 19.01 0.24 -6.02
C GLY A 24 17.63 0.05 -6.68
N MET A 25 16.83 -0.93 -6.22
CA MET A 25 15.45 -1.14 -6.69
C MET A 25 14.40 -0.46 -5.80
N LEU A 26 14.76 0.28 -4.75
CA LEU A 26 13.74 1.10 -4.08
C LEU A 26 13.29 2.28 -4.95
N TRP A 27 14.11 2.64 -5.95
CA TRP A 27 13.74 3.47 -7.09
C TRP A 27 12.74 2.78 -8.03
N LEU A 28 12.70 1.45 -8.02
CA LEU A 28 11.96 0.57 -8.94
C LEU A 28 10.78 -0.15 -8.26
N LEU A 29 10.49 0.11 -6.98
CA LEU A 29 9.19 -0.25 -6.46
C LEU A 29 8.19 0.54 -7.31
N PRO A 30 7.24 -0.12 -8.00
CA PRO A 30 6.23 0.62 -8.71
C PRO A 30 5.63 1.60 -7.71
N VAL A 31 5.32 2.80 -8.16
CA VAL A 31 4.63 3.85 -7.42
C VAL A 31 3.16 3.43 -7.13
N ALA A 32 2.97 2.14 -6.84
CA ALA A 32 1.74 1.47 -6.52
C ALA A 32 1.28 1.81 -5.09
N ALA A 33 2.18 2.02 -4.13
CA ALA A 33 1.78 2.31 -2.75
C ALA A 33 1.39 3.77 -2.49
N ASN A 34 1.70 4.70 -3.40
CA ASN A 34 1.55 6.14 -3.19
C ASN A 34 0.73 6.85 -4.28
N ALA A 35 -0.09 6.13 -5.09
CA ALA A 35 -1.03 6.89 -5.90
C ALA A 35 -2.04 7.56 -5.01
N VAL A 36 -2.26 8.83 -5.36
CA VAL A 36 -3.46 9.58 -5.03
C VAL A 36 -4.64 8.64 -5.30
N GLU A 37 -5.27 8.18 -4.23
CA GLU A 37 -6.52 7.45 -4.36
C GLU A 37 -7.47 8.31 -5.21
N PRO A 38 -8.26 7.69 -6.11
CA PRO A 38 -9.27 8.45 -6.82
C PRO A 38 -10.07 9.26 -5.80
N PRO A 39 -10.37 10.55 -6.08
CA PRO A 39 -10.97 11.46 -5.11
C PRO A 39 -12.15 10.79 -4.42
N ASP A 40 -12.20 10.92 -3.09
CA ASP A 40 -13.18 10.28 -2.21
C ASP A 40 -14.59 10.39 -2.82
N VAL A 41 -15.04 9.27 -3.40
CA VAL A 41 -16.38 9.09 -3.97
C VAL A 41 -17.44 9.18 -2.85
N LEU A 42 -17.00 9.24 -1.59
CA LEU A 42 -17.80 9.47 -0.39
C LEU A 42 -18.74 10.69 -0.50
N LEU A 43 -18.35 11.77 -1.18
CA LEU A 43 -19.24 12.94 -1.39
C LEU A 43 -20.43 12.63 -2.31
N ALA A 44 -20.25 11.80 -3.34
CA ALA A 44 -21.35 11.32 -4.18
C ALA A 44 -22.17 10.19 -3.50
N GLN A 45 -21.63 9.60 -2.41
CA GLN A 45 -22.22 8.46 -1.69
C GLN A 45 -23.06 8.89 -0.48
N SER A 46 -22.72 10.00 0.19
CA SER A 46 -23.63 10.66 1.15
C SER A 46 -24.88 11.15 0.43
N GLU A 47 -24.72 11.69 -0.78
CA GLU A 47 -25.84 12.07 -1.64
C GLU A 47 -26.70 10.86 -2.03
N ALA A 48 -26.11 9.69 -2.33
CA ALA A 48 -26.89 8.50 -2.65
C ALA A 48 -27.74 7.98 -1.46
N LEU A 49 -27.22 8.06 -0.22
CA LEU A 49 -27.97 7.70 1.00
C LEU A 49 -29.04 8.74 1.36
N GLU A 50 -28.75 10.03 1.16
CA GLU A 50 -29.71 11.14 1.37
C GLU A 50 -30.79 11.19 0.28
N GLU A 51 -30.47 10.86 -0.98
CA GLU A 51 -31.41 10.85 -2.12
C GLU A 51 -32.33 9.62 -2.14
N ILE A 52 -31.95 8.50 -1.49
CA ILE A 52 -32.87 7.37 -1.26
C ILE A 52 -34.16 7.85 -0.56
N GLN A 53 -34.07 8.91 0.25
CA GLN A 53 -35.23 9.48 0.94
C GLN A 53 -36.05 10.45 0.08
N GLN A 54 -35.48 11.03 -0.99
CA GLN A 54 -36.09 12.17 -1.69
C GLN A 54 -36.84 11.83 -2.98
N GLU A 55 -36.58 10.67 -3.61
CA GLU A 55 -37.18 10.31 -4.90
C GLU A 55 -37.93 8.97 -4.88
N THR A 56 -38.72 8.71 -3.84
CA THR A 56 -39.79 7.67 -3.85
C THR A 56 -41.00 8.12 -4.69
N GLN A 57 -40.78 8.86 -5.76
CA GLN A 57 -41.80 9.21 -6.73
C GLN A 57 -41.40 8.58 -8.06
N LEU A 58 -41.92 7.37 -8.33
CA LEU A 58 -42.35 6.86 -9.65
C LEU A 58 -42.37 5.32 -9.68
N THR A 59 -43.14 4.71 -8.78
CA THR A 59 -43.66 3.34 -8.97
C THR A 59 -45.00 3.21 -8.26
N GLU A 60 -45.97 2.56 -8.91
CA GLU A 60 -47.29 2.19 -8.34
C GLU A 60 -47.13 1.10 -7.28
N LEU A 61 -46.39 1.37 -6.20
CA LEU A 61 -46.33 0.48 -5.05
C LEU A 61 -47.66 0.56 -4.29
N SER A 62 -48.06 -0.53 -3.67
CA SER A 62 -49.18 -0.47 -2.73
C SER A 62 -48.76 0.26 -1.45
N ASP A 63 -49.68 0.94 -0.76
CA ASP A 63 -49.39 1.61 0.52
C ASP A 63 -48.65 0.68 1.51
N ALA A 64 -48.99 -0.62 1.50
CA ALA A 64 -48.35 -1.63 2.33
C ALA A 64 -46.91 -1.96 1.90
N ASP A 65 -46.64 -1.98 0.59
CA ASP A 65 -45.29 -2.18 0.05
C ASP A 65 -44.42 -0.94 0.26
N GLU A 66 -44.98 0.26 0.18
CA GLU A 66 -44.28 1.51 0.51
C GLU A 66 -43.90 1.56 2.00
N GLU A 67 -44.83 1.24 2.91
CA GLU A 67 -44.56 1.18 4.35
C GLU A 67 -43.48 0.13 4.65
N ARG A 68 -43.59 -1.05 4.07
CA ARG A 68 -42.62 -2.13 4.25
C ARG A 68 -41.24 -1.77 3.69
N LEU A 69 -41.18 -1.14 2.52
CA LEU A 69 -39.94 -0.65 1.93
C LEU A 69 -39.29 0.39 2.83
N GLY A 70 -40.06 1.36 3.32
CA GLY A 70 -39.58 2.38 4.25
C GLY A 70 -38.99 1.78 5.54
N GLU A 71 -39.64 0.79 6.12
CA GLU A 71 -39.14 0.09 7.31
C GLU A 71 -37.84 -0.68 7.02
N LEU A 72 -37.75 -1.39 5.90
CA LEU A 72 -36.54 -2.08 5.49
C LEU A 72 -35.37 -1.11 5.26
N LEU A 73 -35.62 0.05 4.66
CA LEU A 73 -34.63 1.10 4.48
C LEU A 73 -34.15 1.67 5.83
N ARG A 74 -35.05 1.86 6.79
CA ARG A 74 -34.71 2.30 8.15
C ARG A 74 -33.85 1.26 8.87
N VAL A 75 -34.19 -0.03 8.74
CA VAL A 75 -33.41 -1.15 9.30
C VAL A 75 -32.03 -1.22 8.63
N ALA A 76 -31.96 -1.07 7.30
CA ALA A 76 -30.70 -1.01 6.57
C ALA A 76 -29.82 0.12 7.14
N GLN A 77 -30.33 1.35 7.20
CA GLN A 77 -29.58 2.50 7.71
C GLN A 77 -29.08 2.28 9.14
N GLN A 78 -29.94 1.81 10.04
CA GLN A 78 -29.55 1.53 11.43
C GLN A 78 -28.42 0.48 11.50
N ASN A 79 -28.40 -0.50 10.59
CA ASN A 79 -27.30 -1.47 10.53
C ASN A 79 -26.04 -0.87 9.92
N VAL A 80 -26.13 0.08 8.97
CA VAL A 80 -24.98 0.83 8.46
C VAL A 80 -24.35 1.66 9.58
N ASP A 81 -25.16 2.38 10.36
CA ASP A 81 -24.69 3.20 11.50
C ASP A 81 -23.99 2.37 12.58
N ASN A 82 -24.43 1.11 12.74
CA ASN A 82 -23.82 0.14 13.66
C ASN A 82 -22.66 -0.65 13.03
N GLU A 83 -22.21 -0.29 11.82
CA GLU A 83 -21.18 -0.99 11.03
C GLU A 83 -21.50 -2.47 10.77
N ASN A 84 -22.76 -2.88 10.91
CA ASN A 84 -23.25 -4.22 10.63
C ASN A 84 -23.64 -4.35 9.14
N TYR A 85 -22.64 -4.23 8.27
CA TYR A 85 -22.83 -4.18 6.83
C TYR A 85 -23.53 -5.41 6.26
N SER A 86 -23.32 -6.61 6.84
CA SER A 86 -23.98 -7.83 6.39
C SER A 86 -25.50 -7.78 6.60
N ALA A 87 -25.96 -7.27 7.75
CA ALA A 87 -27.38 -7.13 8.02
C ALA A 87 -28.01 -5.99 7.20
N ALA A 88 -27.27 -4.90 6.98
CA ALA A 88 -27.72 -3.82 6.10
C ALA A 88 -27.90 -4.29 4.65
N ILE A 89 -26.97 -5.08 4.12
CA ILE A 89 -27.09 -5.70 2.78
C ILE A 89 -28.32 -6.62 2.73
N ALA A 90 -28.57 -7.43 3.75
CA ALA A 90 -29.75 -8.30 3.79
C ALA A 90 -31.06 -7.49 3.74
N ALA A 91 -31.14 -6.40 4.50
CA ALA A 91 -32.31 -5.50 4.47
C ALA A 91 -32.52 -4.86 3.09
N TYR A 92 -31.44 -4.43 2.41
CA TYR A 92 -31.55 -3.94 1.03
C TYR A 92 -31.93 -5.04 0.02
N GLN A 93 -31.51 -6.29 0.22
CA GLN A 93 -31.93 -7.41 -0.61
C GLN A 93 -33.42 -7.74 -0.43
N GLU A 94 -33.95 -7.62 0.79
CA GLU A 94 -35.38 -7.70 1.04
C GLU A 94 -36.14 -6.54 0.40
N ALA A 95 -35.59 -5.32 0.45
CA ALA A 95 -36.15 -4.15 -0.23
C ALA A 95 -36.20 -4.35 -1.75
N LEU A 96 -35.16 -4.96 -2.34
CA LEU A 96 -35.14 -5.34 -3.76
C LEU A 96 -36.20 -6.38 -4.12
N ALA A 97 -36.69 -7.18 -3.16
CA ALA A 97 -37.80 -8.10 -3.43
C ALA A 97 -39.12 -7.36 -3.67
N ILE A 98 -39.26 -6.14 -3.14
CA ILE A 98 -40.41 -5.24 -3.27
C ILE A 98 -40.24 -4.35 -4.51
N ASP A 99 -39.10 -3.68 -4.65
CA ASP A 99 -38.79 -2.79 -5.78
C ASP A 99 -37.51 -3.22 -6.49
N ARG A 100 -37.67 -4.14 -7.45
CA ARG A 100 -36.56 -4.70 -8.25
C ARG A 100 -35.95 -3.72 -9.25
N ASN A 101 -36.63 -2.62 -9.55
CA ASN A 101 -36.16 -1.66 -10.55
C ASN A 101 -35.46 -0.45 -9.90
N ASN A 102 -35.42 -0.40 -8.56
CA ASN A 102 -34.75 0.65 -7.83
C ASN A 102 -33.22 0.56 -7.97
N ALA A 103 -32.66 1.40 -8.86
CA ALA A 103 -31.23 1.47 -9.07
C ALA A 103 -30.44 1.81 -7.78
N ARG A 104 -31.03 2.58 -6.87
CA ARG A 104 -30.38 3.03 -5.63
C ARG A 104 -30.17 1.90 -4.63
N LEU A 105 -31.09 0.93 -4.56
CA LEU A 105 -30.93 -0.25 -3.71
C LEU A 105 -29.71 -1.07 -4.14
N TYR A 106 -29.52 -1.24 -5.46
CA TYR A 106 -28.32 -1.88 -6.00
C TYR A 106 -27.05 -1.10 -5.69
N SER A 107 -27.05 0.24 -5.84
CA SER A 107 -25.87 1.05 -5.51
C SER A 107 -25.55 1.05 -4.01
N GLY A 108 -26.57 1.02 -3.15
CA GLY A 108 -26.42 0.91 -1.70
C GLY A 108 -25.78 -0.41 -1.29
N ILE A 109 -26.23 -1.54 -1.87
CA ILE A 109 -25.58 -2.84 -1.70
C ILE A 109 -24.13 -2.80 -2.20
N GLY A 110 -23.89 -2.22 -3.37
CA GLY A 110 -22.55 -2.09 -3.94
C GLY A 110 -21.58 -1.31 -3.04
N TYR A 111 -22.05 -0.23 -2.44
CA TYR A 111 -21.28 0.56 -1.48
C TYR A 111 -20.91 -0.26 -0.23
N LEU A 112 -21.89 -0.94 0.37
CA LEU A 112 -21.63 -1.78 1.56
C LEU A 112 -20.70 -2.95 1.26
N GLN A 113 -20.75 -3.49 0.04
CA GLN A 113 -19.82 -4.50 -0.42
C GLN A 113 -18.39 -3.96 -0.52
N ILE A 114 -18.18 -2.71 -0.96
CA ILE A 114 -16.86 -2.05 -0.89
C ILE A 114 -16.37 -1.97 0.55
N LEU A 115 -17.20 -1.48 1.48
CA LEU A 115 -16.80 -1.36 2.90
C LEU A 115 -16.43 -2.70 3.55
N LYS A 116 -17.03 -3.79 3.08
CA LYS A 116 -16.71 -5.16 3.53
C LYS A 116 -15.47 -5.77 2.85
N GLY A 117 -14.95 -5.14 1.80
CA GLY A 117 -13.90 -5.72 0.96
C GLY A 117 -14.38 -6.69 -0.14
N ASP A 118 -15.70 -6.80 -0.34
CA ASP A 118 -16.34 -7.68 -1.33
C ASP A 118 -16.37 -7.03 -2.73
N TYR A 119 -15.21 -6.62 -3.25
CA TYR A 119 -15.11 -5.74 -4.42
C TYR A 119 -15.72 -6.30 -5.71
N GLN A 120 -15.59 -7.60 -5.96
CA GLN A 120 -16.20 -8.24 -7.13
C GLN A 120 -17.72 -8.15 -7.12
N LEU A 121 -18.33 -8.37 -5.94
CA LEU A 121 -19.77 -8.26 -5.77
C LEU A 121 -20.22 -6.80 -5.91
N ALA A 122 -19.43 -5.85 -5.38
CA ALA A 122 -19.71 -4.43 -5.54
C ALA A 122 -19.79 -4.01 -7.02
N VAL A 123 -18.86 -4.50 -7.85
CA VAL A 123 -18.86 -4.26 -9.29
C VAL A 123 -20.14 -4.78 -9.96
N GLU A 124 -20.62 -5.96 -9.58
CA GLU A 124 -21.87 -6.53 -10.10
C GLU A 124 -23.09 -5.69 -9.68
N SER A 125 -23.15 -5.29 -8.41
CA SER A 125 -24.19 -4.42 -7.86
C SER A 125 -24.25 -3.07 -8.57
N TYR A 126 -23.12 -2.40 -8.80
CA TYR A 126 -23.10 -1.14 -9.55
C TYR A 126 -23.44 -1.31 -11.03
N ARG A 127 -23.08 -2.44 -11.66
CA ARG A 127 -23.55 -2.76 -13.02
C ARG A 127 -25.07 -2.89 -13.05
N GLN A 128 -25.66 -3.57 -12.07
CA GLN A 128 -27.12 -3.61 -11.93
C GLN A 128 -27.69 -2.19 -11.77
N ALA A 129 -27.16 -1.36 -10.87
CA ALA A 129 -27.63 0.02 -10.72
C ALA A 129 -27.61 0.80 -12.06
N ILE A 130 -26.52 0.71 -12.81
CA ILE A 130 -26.35 1.36 -14.13
C ILE A 130 -27.32 0.80 -15.19
N ASP A 131 -27.64 -0.50 -15.15
CA ASP A 131 -28.60 -1.11 -16.08
C ASP A 131 -30.02 -0.55 -15.89
N ARG A 132 -30.35 -0.07 -14.68
CA ARG A 132 -31.67 0.48 -14.34
C ARG A 132 -31.70 2.00 -14.53
N ASP A 133 -30.61 2.68 -14.18
CA ASP A 133 -30.41 4.09 -14.48
C ASP A 133 -29.02 4.33 -15.08
N SER A 134 -28.99 4.34 -16.41
CA SER A 134 -27.76 4.52 -17.18
C SER A 134 -27.23 5.96 -17.21
N ARG A 135 -28.05 6.94 -16.79
CA ARG A 135 -27.72 8.37 -16.81
C ARG A 135 -27.12 8.85 -15.50
N ASN A 136 -27.30 8.11 -14.41
CA ASN A 136 -26.71 8.43 -13.13
C ASN A 136 -25.18 8.25 -13.16
N VAL A 137 -24.46 9.37 -13.06
CA VAL A 137 -22.99 9.40 -13.09
C VAL A 137 -22.39 8.84 -11.80
N SER A 138 -23.05 9.03 -10.66
CA SER A 138 -22.58 8.54 -9.34
C SER A 138 -22.47 7.02 -9.30
N PHE A 139 -23.37 6.28 -9.96
CA PHE A 139 -23.24 4.82 -10.07
C PHE A 139 -22.02 4.39 -10.87
N ARG A 140 -21.60 5.19 -11.86
CA ARG A 140 -20.38 4.92 -12.63
C ARG A 140 -19.13 5.23 -11.82
N TYR A 141 -19.14 6.25 -10.97
CA TYR A 141 -18.07 6.47 -10.00
C TYR A 141 -17.96 5.29 -9.02
N GLY A 142 -19.10 4.80 -8.50
CA GLY A 142 -19.13 3.61 -7.67
C GLY A 142 -18.57 2.36 -8.37
N LEU A 143 -18.96 2.15 -9.64
CA LEU A 143 -18.37 1.09 -10.48
C LEU A 143 -16.86 1.26 -10.66
N ALA A 144 -16.39 2.46 -10.98
CA ALA A 144 -14.98 2.75 -11.18
C ALA A 144 -14.17 2.50 -9.90
N HIS A 145 -14.71 2.88 -8.74
CA HIS A 145 -14.10 2.63 -7.44
C HIS A 145 -14.07 1.13 -7.11
N GLY A 146 -15.17 0.41 -7.30
CA GLY A 146 -15.20 -1.05 -7.11
C GLY A 146 -14.21 -1.78 -8.02
N LEU A 147 -14.07 -1.34 -9.27
CA LEU A 147 -13.08 -1.88 -10.21
C LEU A 147 -11.64 -1.55 -9.78
N TYR A 148 -11.40 -0.35 -9.27
CA TYR A 148 -10.10 0.04 -8.72
C TYR A 148 -9.68 -0.84 -7.53
N GLN A 149 -10.57 -1.03 -6.55
CA GLN A 149 -10.30 -1.86 -5.38
C GLN A 149 -10.13 -3.34 -5.73
N ALA A 150 -10.80 -3.81 -6.80
CA ALA A 150 -10.60 -5.13 -7.38
C ALA A 150 -9.34 -5.23 -8.28
N GLU A 151 -8.48 -4.20 -8.30
CA GLU A 151 -7.27 -4.09 -9.13
C GLU A 151 -7.50 -4.20 -10.65
N ARG A 152 -8.74 -3.96 -11.11
CA ARG A 152 -9.15 -4.02 -12.53
C ARG A 152 -9.00 -2.64 -13.18
N TYR A 153 -7.77 -2.13 -13.20
CA TYR A 153 -7.46 -0.75 -13.59
C TYR A 153 -7.89 -0.37 -15.01
N ALA A 154 -7.79 -1.30 -15.97
CA ALA A 154 -8.22 -1.06 -17.35
C ALA A 154 -9.74 -0.79 -17.45
N GLU A 155 -10.54 -1.62 -16.79
CA GLU A 155 -11.99 -1.42 -16.74
C GLU A 155 -12.38 -0.18 -15.93
N ALA A 156 -11.65 0.13 -14.85
CA ALA A 156 -11.85 1.36 -14.09
C ALA A 156 -11.58 2.60 -14.97
N ALA A 157 -10.52 2.58 -15.79
CA ALA A 157 -10.24 3.64 -16.76
C ALA A 157 -11.36 3.81 -17.78
N ASP A 158 -11.96 2.71 -18.27
CA ASP A 158 -13.11 2.76 -19.18
C ASP A 158 -14.36 3.37 -18.53
N ALA A 159 -14.59 3.06 -17.25
CA ALA A 159 -15.66 3.66 -16.46
C ALA A 159 -15.45 5.18 -16.32
N TYR A 160 -14.25 5.64 -15.95
CA TYR A 160 -13.93 7.07 -15.90
C TYR A 160 -14.01 7.75 -17.26
N ARG A 161 -13.56 7.11 -18.35
CA ARG A 161 -13.71 7.65 -19.72
C ARG A 161 -15.17 7.77 -20.14
N THR A 162 -16.06 6.98 -19.54
CA THR A 162 -17.51 7.14 -19.75
C THR A 162 -18.04 8.34 -18.96
N ILE A 163 -17.59 8.53 -17.73
CA ILE A 163 -17.94 9.70 -16.91
C ILE A 163 -17.50 10.99 -17.59
N THR A 164 -16.25 11.08 -18.09
CA THR A 164 -15.75 12.29 -18.77
C THR A 164 -16.53 12.64 -20.05
N ARG A 165 -17.14 11.65 -20.72
CA ARG A 165 -18.04 11.88 -21.86
C ARG A 165 -19.43 12.35 -21.43
N MET A 166 -19.94 11.85 -20.30
CA MET A 166 -21.25 12.23 -19.76
C MET A 166 -21.23 13.60 -19.09
N ALA A 167 -20.13 13.92 -18.40
CA ALA A 167 -19.95 15.14 -17.62
C ALA A 167 -18.54 15.72 -17.89
N PRO A 168 -18.33 16.42 -19.03
CA PRO A 168 -17.01 16.91 -19.46
C PRO A 168 -16.39 18.00 -18.57
N SER A 169 -17.15 18.55 -17.62
CA SER A 169 -16.67 19.54 -16.65
C SER A 169 -16.22 18.93 -15.32
N GLU A 170 -16.33 17.62 -15.14
CA GLU A 170 -16.02 16.92 -13.89
C GLU A 170 -14.52 16.66 -13.74
N ALA A 171 -13.79 17.55 -13.07
CA ALA A 171 -12.36 17.43 -12.85
C ALA A 171 -11.97 16.09 -12.18
N ASN A 172 -12.79 15.60 -11.25
CA ASN A 172 -12.55 14.36 -10.53
C ASN A 172 -12.59 13.12 -11.43
N ALA A 173 -13.39 13.15 -12.51
CA ALA A 173 -13.43 12.07 -13.49
C ALA A 173 -12.12 11.98 -14.28
N TYR A 174 -11.57 13.13 -14.66
CA TYR A 174 -10.28 13.24 -15.34
C TYR A 174 -9.11 12.84 -14.42
N LEU A 175 -9.15 13.25 -13.13
CA LEU A 175 -8.18 12.81 -12.12
C LEU A 175 -8.22 11.29 -11.95
N GLY A 176 -9.41 10.71 -11.77
CA GLY A 176 -9.60 9.26 -11.68
C GLY A 176 -9.09 8.52 -12.91
N LEU A 177 -9.41 9.01 -14.12
CA LEU A 177 -8.89 8.48 -15.38
C LEU A 177 -7.35 8.51 -15.43
N GLY A 178 -6.76 9.65 -15.09
CA GLY A 178 -5.31 9.85 -15.06
C GLY A 178 -4.62 8.86 -14.11
N ASN A 179 -5.16 8.67 -12.91
CA ASN A 179 -4.63 7.72 -11.93
C ASN A 179 -4.72 6.27 -12.41
N MET A 180 -5.83 5.87 -13.05
CA MET A 180 -5.97 4.52 -13.60
C MET A 180 -5.03 4.27 -14.78
N LEU A 181 -4.78 5.28 -15.61
CA LEU A 181 -3.82 5.19 -16.72
C LEU A 181 -2.38 5.15 -16.22
N LEU A 182 -2.06 5.91 -15.16
CA LEU A 182 -0.75 5.87 -14.51
C LEU A 182 -0.43 4.47 -13.95
N ARG A 183 -1.42 3.81 -13.33
CA ARG A 183 -1.33 2.40 -12.88
C ARG A 183 -1.07 1.41 -14.01
N GLN A 184 -1.50 1.73 -15.22
CA GLN A 184 -1.28 0.92 -16.42
C GLN A 184 0.02 1.28 -17.15
N ASN A 185 0.80 2.25 -16.62
CA ASN A 185 1.98 2.83 -17.27
C ASN A 185 1.67 3.53 -18.62
N GLU A 186 0.41 3.92 -18.84
CA GLU A 186 -0.05 4.65 -20.02
C GLU A 186 0.18 6.16 -19.83
N TYR A 187 1.46 6.55 -19.72
CA TYR A 187 1.82 7.85 -19.18
C TYR A 187 1.36 9.05 -20.01
N ASP A 188 1.43 9.00 -21.35
CA ASP A 188 1.01 10.11 -22.20
C ASP A 188 -0.51 10.34 -22.08
N LEU A 189 -1.27 9.25 -22.03
CA LEU A 189 -2.73 9.31 -21.81
C LEU A 189 -3.06 9.80 -20.40
N ALA A 190 -2.30 9.36 -19.40
CA ALA A 190 -2.45 9.81 -18.02
C ALA A 190 -2.19 11.32 -17.90
N LEU A 191 -1.11 11.82 -18.50
CA LEU A 191 -0.77 13.25 -18.49
C LEU A 191 -1.87 14.09 -19.13
N ASN A 192 -2.35 13.71 -20.31
CA ASN A 192 -3.46 14.40 -20.97
C ASN A 192 -4.71 14.48 -20.07
N ALA A 193 -5.08 13.39 -19.40
CA ALA A 193 -6.22 13.38 -18.49
C ALA A 193 -5.97 14.28 -17.26
N LEU A 194 -4.78 14.21 -16.66
CA LEU A 194 -4.43 15.03 -15.49
C LEU A 194 -4.32 16.52 -15.82
N GLU A 195 -3.86 16.89 -17.02
CA GLU A 195 -3.84 18.27 -17.49
C GLU A 195 -5.25 18.84 -17.67
N GLU A 196 -6.20 18.04 -18.18
CA GLU A 196 -7.60 18.43 -18.22
C GLU A 196 -8.20 18.58 -16.81
N ALA A 197 -7.86 17.67 -15.88
CA ALA A 197 -8.25 17.82 -14.48
C ALA A 197 -7.68 19.12 -13.86
N ALA A 198 -6.43 19.47 -14.17
CA ALA A 198 -5.77 20.69 -13.67
C ALA A 198 -6.40 21.95 -14.27
N ARG A 199 -6.81 21.90 -15.54
CA ARG A 199 -7.52 22.98 -16.22
C ARG A 199 -8.89 23.23 -15.59
N LEU A 200 -9.63 22.17 -15.26
CA LEU A 200 -10.96 22.24 -14.65
C LEU A 200 -10.92 22.62 -13.16
N ALA A 201 -9.91 22.14 -12.43
CA ALA A 201 -9.73 22.38 -11.00
C ALA A 201 -8.31 22.85 -10.66
N PRO A 202 -7.96 24.12 -10.98
CA PRO A 202 -6.59 24.63 -10.85
C PRO A 202 -6.07 24.73 -9.41
N ASN A 203 -6.95 24.61 -8.41
CA ASN A 203 -6.64 24.63 -6.98
C ASN A 203 -6.84 23.24 -6.33
N ASN A 204 -6.82 22.14 -7.10
CA ASN A 204 -6.85 20.80 -6.54
C ASN A 204 -5.43 20.24 -6.38
N ALA A 205 -4.96 20.13 -5.13
CA ALA A 205 -3.63 19.60 -4.81
C ALA A 205 -3.44 18.14 -5.29
N GLN A 206 -4.49 17.31 -5.30
CA GLN A 206 -4.44 15.92 -5.73
C GLN A 206 -4.02 15.79 -7.21
N VAL A 207 -4.47 16.73 -8.05
CA VAL A 207 -4.15 16.71 -9.47
C VAL A 207 -2.66 16.96 -9.70
N TYR A 208 -2.10 17.99 -9.07
CA TYR A 208 -0.67 18.28 -9.22
C TYR A 208 0.22 17.24 -8.55
N GLU A 209 -0.25 16.64 -7.45
CA GLU A 209 0.42 15.48 -6.86
C GLU A 209 0.45 14.30 -7.84
N ALA A 210 -0.67 13.97 -8.50
CA ALA A 210 -0.73 12.91 -9.50
C ALA A 210 0.17 13.19 -10.72
N ILE A 211 0.27 14.44 -11.18
CA ILE A 211 1.21 14.82 -12.25
C ILE A 211 2.67 14.65 -11.77
N GLY A 212 2.98 15.08 -10.55
CA GLY A 212 4.30 14.87 -9.96
C GLY A 212 4.65 13.39 -9.86
N LEU A 213 3.69 12.57 -9.43
CA LEU A 213 3.81 11.12 -9.33
C LEU A 213 4.07 10.45 -10.69
N LEU A 214 3.39 10.92 -11.73
CA LEU A 214 3.60 10.48 -13.10
C LEU A 214 5.06 10.68 -13.52
N TYR A 215 5.61 11.87 -13.28
CA TYR A 215 7.01 12.15 -13.59
C TYR A 215 7.97 11.33 -12.72
N LEU A 216 7.68 11.11 -11.44
CA LEU A 216 8.47 10.24 -10.57
C LEU A 216 8.50 8.79 -11.09
N GLN A 217 7.38 8.26 -11.56
CA GLN A 217 7.30 6.90 -12.10
C GLN A 217 8.05 6.76 -13.44
N GLN A 218 8.23 7.86 -14.16
CA GLN A 218 9.10 7.94 -15.34
C GLN A 218 10.58 8.25 -14.99
N GLU A 219 10.94 8.33 -13.71
CA GLU A 219 12.27 8.75 -13.22
C GLU A 219 12.67 10.17 -13.67
N ARG A 220 11.69 11.01 -14.03
CA ARG A 220 11.89 12.41 -14.42
C ARG A 220 11.80 13.32 -13.21
N PHE A 221 12.79 13.22 -12.33
CA PHE A 221 12.79 13.90 -11.02
C PHE A 221 12.74 15.43 -11.12
N GLU A 222 13.38 16.02 -12.12
CA GLU A 222 13.35 17.47 -12.36
C GLU A 222 11.95 17.95 -12.75
N ASP A 223 11.25 17.21 -13.60
CA ASP A 223 9.90 17.54 -14.07
C ASP A 223 8.85 17.35 -12.97
N ALA A 224 9.07 16.40 -12.06
CA ALA A 224 8.20 16.17 -10.91
C ALA A 224 8.20 17.33 -9.89
N LEU A 225 9.24 18.17 -9.88
CA LEU A 225 9.43 19.16 -8.81
C LEU A 225 8.37 20.26 -8.82
N GLU A 226 8.06 20.85 -9.98
CA GLU A 226 7.08 21.96 -10.06
C GLU A 226 5.67 21.51 -9.66
N PRO A 227 5.12 20.40 -10.20
CA PRO A 227 3.80 19.93 -9.81
C PRO A 227 3.71 19.60 -8.31
N LEU A 228 4.71 18.92 -7.73
CA LEU A 228 4.71 18.61 -6.30
C LEU A 228 4.81 19.87 -5.43
N GLN A 229 5.64 20.84 -5.82
CA GLN A 229 5.70 22.12 -5.12
C GLN A 229 4.38 22.91 -5.25
N ARG A 230 3.71 22.83 -6.40
CA ARG A 230 2.39 23.43 -6.59
C ARG A 230 1.33 22.77 -5.71
N ALA A 231 1.34 21.45 -5.62
CA ALA A 231 0.47 20.70 -4.73
C ALA A 231 0.66 21.14 -3.26
N LEU A 232 1.91 21.35 -2.80
CA LEU A 232 2.19 21.87 -1.45
C LEU A 232 1.80 23.34 -1.23
N ARG A 233 1.81 24.17 -2.28
CA ARG A 233 1.31 25.55 -2.17
C ARG A 233 -0.20 25.58 -1.94
N ILE A 234 -0.91 24.59 -2.48
CA ILE A 234 -2.37 24.44 -2.32
C ILE A 234 -2.70 23.80 -0.97
N ASP A 235 -2.00 22.72 -0.61
CA ASP A 235 -2.16 22.02 0.67
C ASP A 235 -0.79 21.67 1.26
N SER A 236 -0.37 22.47 2.25
CA SER A 236 0.98 22.39 2.82
C SER A 236 1.23 21.18 3.71
N ASN A 237 0.18 20.52 4.18
CA ASN A 237 0.27 19.48 5.21
C ASN A 237 0.13 18.06 4.66
N ARG A 238 0.06 17.87 3.34
CA ARG A 238 -0.01 16.53 2.75
C ARG A 238 1.32 15.80 2.89
N GLY A 239 1.35 14.82 3.80
CA GLY A 239 2.52 13.98 4.06
C GLY A 239 3.05 13.27 2.81
N SER A 240 2.15 12.76 1.98
CA SER A 240 2.47 12.05 0.73
C SER A 240 3.34 12.88 -0.22
N ILE A 241 3.08 14.19 -0.34
CA ILE A 241 3.89 15.08 -1.18
C ILE A 241 5.28 15.27 -0.59
N HIS A 242 5.41 15.39 0.74
CA HIS A 242 6.73 15.48 1.37
C HIS A 242 7.54 14.19 1.16
N GLY A 243 6.92 13.01 1.24
CA GLY A 243 7.56 11.74 0.89
C GLY A 243 8.03 11.68 -0.57
N ASN A 244 7.22 12.19 -1.50
CA ASN A 244 7.58 12.29 -2.92
C ASN A 244 8.73 13.27 -3.18
N LEU A 245 8.76 14.42 -2.50
CA LEU A 245 9.89 15.35 -2.56
C LEU A 245 11.16 14.75 -1.98
N ALA A 246 11.06 13.97 -0.90
CA ALA A 246 12.21 13.28 -0.33
C ALA A 246 12.88 12.35 -1.36
N LYS A 247 12.10 11.62 -2.18
CA LYS A 247 12.62 10.79 -3.27
C LYS A 247 13.47 11.60 -4.25
N ILE A 248 13.00 12.80 -4.64
CA ILE A 248 13.75 13.73 -5.50
C ILE A 248 15.04 14.19 -4.82
N TRP A 249 14.98 14.55 -3.54
CA TRP A 249 16.15 15.03 -2.81
C TRP A 249 17.20 13.95 -2.60
N ILE A 250 16.79 12.71 -2.33
CA ILE A 250 17.69 11.56 -2.25
C ILE A 250 18.39 11.35 -3.61
N TYR A 251 17.64 11.42 -4.72
CA TYR A 251 18.19 11.22 -6.06
C TYR A 251 19.27 12.26 -6.37
N GLN A 252 19.04 13.50 -5.95
CA GLN A 252 19.97 14.62 -6.13
C GLN A 252 21.11 14.65 -5.11
N GLY A 253 21.21 13.68 -4.18
CA GLY A 253 22.19 13.68 -3.10
C GLY A 253 22.01 14.81 -2.08
N ARG A 254 20.81 15.41 -2.03
CA ARG A 254 20.45 16.52 -1.15
C ARG A 254 19.91 16.01 0.19
N GLU A 255 20.78 15.32 0.91
CA GLU A 255 20.43 14.54 2.09
C GLU A 255 19.73 15.34 3.20
N ARG A 256 20.15 16.58 3.47
CA ARG A 256 19.49 17.46 4.47
C ARG A 256 18.04 17.78 4.09
N GLN A 257 17.77 17.98 2.80
CA GLN A 257 16.44 18.30 2.29
C GLN A 257 15.57 17.05 2.26
N ALA A 258 16.16 15.90 1.92
CA ALA A 258 15.51 14.60 2.03
C ALA A 258 15.05 14.34 3.45
N GLU A 259 15.92 14.47 4.44
CA GLU A 259 15.57 14.27 5.85
C GLU A 259 14.44 15.20 6.30
N GLU A 260 14.50 16.49 5.98
CA GLU A 260 13.45 17.43 6.35
C GLU A 260 12.09 17.02 5.76
N SER A 261 12.07 16.65 4.47
CA SER A 261 10.88 16.15 3.78
C SER A 261 10.37 14.85 4.41
N LEU A 262 11.23 13.87 4.72
CA LEU A 262 10.83 12.62 5.37
C LEU A 262 10.23 12.86 6.76
N ARG A 263 10.81 13.77 7.55
CA ARG A 263 10.28 14.12 8.88
C ARG A 263 8.89 14.76 8.79
N ARG A 264 8.65 15.58 7.76
CA ARG A 264 7.31 16.16 7.51
C ARG A 264 6.31 15.10 7.06
N ALA A 265 6.73 14.15 6.22
CA ALA A 265 5.91 13.00 5.83
C ALA A 265 5.49 12.16 7.05
N ILE A 266 6.45 11.81 7.91
CA ILE A 266 6.22 11.07 9.17
C ILE A 266 5.34 11.87 10.13
N SER A 267 5.53 13.20 10.23
CA SER A 267 4.69 14.03 11.08
C SER A 267 3.22 14.05 10.63
N ALA A 268 2.96 13.92 9.33
CA ALA A 268 1.61 13.86 8.78
C ALA A 268 1.01 12.45 8.84
N ASN A 269 1.84 11.42 8.64
CA ASN A 269 1.48 10.01 8.80
C ASN A 269 2.56 9.27 9.60
N PRO A 270 2.39 9.10 10.91
CA PRO A 270 3.37 8.41 11.76
C PRO A 270 3.60 6.93 11.42
N ARG A 271 2.73 6.31 10.60
CA ARG A 271 2.88 4.91 10.16
C ARG A 271 3.39 4.80 8.72
N ASP A 272 3.92 5.88 8.14
CA ASP A 272 4.55 5.86 6.82
C ASP A 272 5.88 5.10 6.85
N TRP A 273 5.79 3.79 6.67
CA TRP A 273 6.94 2.88 6.70
C TRP A 273 7.97 3.21 5.62
N GLU A 274 7.58 3.76 4.46
CA GLU A 274 8.53 4.15 3.41
C GLU A 274 9.41 5.29 3.91
N SER A 275 8.81 6.31 4.53
CA SER A 275 9.55 7.45 5.05
C SER A 275 10.45 7.07 6.23
N HIS A 276 9.97 6.20 7.13
CA HIS A 276 10.79 5.66 8.20
C HIS A 276 11.99 4.88 7.64
N TYR A 277 11.79 4.02 6.65
CA TYR A 277 12.87 3.25 6.05
C TYR A 277 13.94 4.14 5.41
N GLN A 278 13.54 5.13 4.62
CA GLN A 278 14.48 6.07 3.99
C GLN A 278 15.26 6.87 5.02
N LEU A 279 14.58 7.31 6.09
CA LEU A 279 15.25 8.02 7.18
C LEU A 279 16.23 7.11 7.93
N ALA A 280 15.90 5.83 8.13
CA ALA A 280 16.80 4.85 8.71
C ALA A 280 18.10 4.68 7.89
N LEU A 281 17.98 4.62 6.56
CA LEU A 281 19.13 4.54 5.66
C LEU A 281 20.03 5.78 5.75
N ILE A 282 19.44 6.98 5.73
CA ILE A 282 20.19 8.24 5.92
C ILE A 282 20.94 8.24 7.26
N MET A 283 20.29 7.80 8.34
CA MET A 283 20.93 7.73 9.66
C MET A 283 22.07 6.71 9.69
N GLN A 284 21.89 5.56 9.04
CA GLN A 284 22.90 4.51 8.94
C GLN A 284 24.12 4.97 8.14
N GLU A 285 23.93 5.69 7.03
CA GLU A 285 25.02 6.28 6.23
C GLU A 285 25.84 7.30 7.03
N ARG A 286 25.19 8.06 7.92
CA ARG A 286 25.86 8.95 8.88
C ARG A 286 26.55 8.22 10.04
N GLY A 287 26.35 6.91 10.17
CA GLY A 287 26.85 6.11 11.29
C GLY A 287 26.03 6.24 12.58
N ASP A 288 24.86 6.89 12.55
CA ASP A 288 23.94 6.95 13.68
C ASP A 288 23.09 5.68 13.75
N ASN A 289 23.73 4.58 14.15
CA ASN A 289 23.08 3.28 14.31
C ASN A 289 22.02 3.27 15.42
N ALA A 290 22.00 4.25 16.32
CA ALA A 290 20.97 4.36 17.34
C ALA A 290 19.67 4.90 16.72
N ALA A 291 19.75 6.00 15.97
CA ALA A 291 18.61 6.56 15.24
C ALA A 291 18.11 5.62 14.14
N ALA A 292 19.01 4.99 13.37
CA ALA A 292 18.63 4.03 12.35
C ALA A 292 17.82 2.86 12.91
N PHE A 293 18.19 2.36 14.10
CA PHE A 293 17.48 1.25 14.75
C PHE A 293 16.01 1.61 15.04
N ILE A 294 15.75 2.81 15.55
CA ILE A 294 14.40 3.29 15.85
C ILE A 294 13.58 3.34 14.56
N HIS A 295 14.13 3.92 13.50
CA HIS A 295 13.39 4.06 12.24
C HIS A 295 13.17 2.71 11.53
N PHE A 296 14.10 1.76 11.62
CA PHE A 296 13.87 0.40 11.13
C PHE A 296 12.81 -0.34 11.94
N GLU A 297 12.76 -0.14 13.27
CA GLU A 297 11.73 -0.69 14.15
C GLU A 297 10.34 -0.21 13.71
N GLU A 298 10.16 1.10 13.57
CA GLU A 298 8.91 1.71 13.09
C GLU A 298 8.53 1.21 11.68
N THR A 299 9.51 1.01 10.80
CA THR A 299 9.28 0.44 9.46
C THR A 299 8.66 -0.96 9.54
N ILE A 300 9.21 -1.84 10.37
CA ILE A 300 8.72 -3.22 10.48
C ILE A 300 7.43 -3.32 11.31
N GLU A 301 7.16 -2.37 12.21
CA GLU A 301 5.89 -2.30 12.94
C GLU A 301 4.74 -1.89 12.02
N ALA A 302 5.00 -0.98 11.09
CA ALA A 302 4.04 -0.56 10.08
C ALA A 302 3.93 -1.52 8.89
N ASN A 303 5.04 -2.13 8.44
CA ASN A 303 5.05 -3.15 7.39
C ASN A 303 5.92 -4.36 7.77
N PRO A 304 5.38 -5.35 8.51
CA PRO A 304 6.13 -6.52 8.96
C PRO A 304 6.65 -7.43 7.84
N SER A 305 6.10 -7.30 6.63
CA SER A 305 6.48 -8.11 5.46
C SER A 305 7.61 -7.49 4.63
N PHE A 306 8.01 -6.26 4.94
CA PHE A 306 9.02 -5.54 4.16
C PHE A 306 10.43 -6.09 4.42
N VAL A 307 10.86 -6.99 3.54
CA VAL A 307 12.12 -7.75 3.69
C VAL A 307 13.38 -6.89 3.79
N PRO A 308 13.56 -5.81 3.03
CA PRO A 308 14.76 -4.97 3.18
C PRO A 308 14.93 -4.43 4.60
N ALA A 309 13.86 -3.96 5.24
CA ALA A 309 13.92 -3.51 6.64
C ALA A 309 14.07 -4.68 7.61
N GLN A 310 13.42 -5.83 7.37
CA GLN A 310 13.61 -7.02 8.21
C GLN A 310 15.08 -7.50 8.20
N ALA A 311 15.77 -7.37 7.07
CA ALA A 311 17.17 -7.76 6.95
C ALA A 311 18.11 -6.82 7.73
N GLU A 312 18.00 -5.51 7.50
CA GLU A 312 18.83 -4.52 8.20
C GLU A 312 18.54 -4.54 9.71
N PHE A 313 17.25 -4.53 10.10
CA PHE A 313 16.87 -4.61 11.51
C PHE A 313 17.31 -5.93 12.16
N GLY A 314 17.12 -7.05 11.48
CA GLY A 314 17.56 -8.37 11.94
C GLY A 314 19.08 -8.44 12.16
N SER A 315 19.88 -7.77 11.33
CA SER A 315 21.33 -7.65 11.50
C SER A 315 21.67 -6.82 12.73
N MET A 316 21.06 -5.65 12.88
CA MET A 316 21.27 -4.79 14.06
C MET A 316 20.85 -5.48 15.36
N LEU A 317 19.79 -6.29 15.33
CA LEU A 317 19.34 -7.09 16.47
C LEU A 317 20.36 -8.19 16.82
N LEU A 318 20.97 -8.85 15.84
CA LEU A 318 22.05 -9.81 16.07
C LEU A 318 23.27 -9.16 16.73
N GLU A 319 23.70 -8.00 16.21
CA GLU A 319 24.82 -7.24 16.75
C GLU A 319 24.56 -6.77 18.20
N ARG A 320 23.31 -6.49 18.54
CA ARG A 320 22.86 -6.14 19.90
C ARG A 320 22.48 -7.35 20.75
N GLU A 321 22.75 -8.57 20.29
CA GLU A 321 22.45 -9.83 20.97
C GLU A 321 20.95 -10.02 21.32
N GLN A 322 20.05 -9.33 20.61
CA GLN A 322 18.60 -9.45 20.76
C GLN A 322 18.08 -10.65 19.95
N TYR A 323 18.57 -11.84 20.28
CA TYR A 323 18.42 -13.06 19.49
C TYR A 323 16.95 -13.44 19.22
N ILE A 324 16.05 -13.30 20.20
CA ILE A 324 14.63 -13.64 20.02
C ILE A 324 14.01 -12.79 18.90
N ARG A 325 14.29 -11.48 18.90
CA ARG A 325 13.77 -10.55 17.90
C ARG A 325 14.41 -10.81 16.54
N ALA A 326 15.73 -11.06 16.50
CA ALA A 326 16.42 -11.42 15.26
C ALA A 326 15.82 -12.69 14.62
N VAL A 327 15.50 -13.71 15.42
CA VAL A 327 14.81 -14.93 14.94
C VAL A 327 13.46 -14.60 14.31
N ILE A 328 12.69 -13.65 14.87
CA ILE A 328 11.41 -13.23 14.29
C ILE A 328 11.63 -12.60 12.91
N SER A 329 12.56 -11.65 12.80
CA SER A 329 12.88 -10.97 11.54
C SER A 329 13.33 -11.94 10.45
N TYR A 330 14.34 -12.78 10.72
CA TYR A 330 14.84 -13.73 9.72
C TYR A 330 13.84 -14.82 9.36
N ARG A 331 12.94 -15.21 10.28
CA ARG A 331 11.83 -16.12 9.94
C ARG A 331 10.85 -15.51 8.96
N GLN A 332 10.57 -14.20 9.04
CA GLN A 332 9.71 -13.56 8.04
C GLN A 332 10.35 -13.60 6.65
N ILE A 333 11.65 -13.32 6.57
CA ILE A 333 12.39 -13.41 5.30
C ILE A 333 12.36 -14.84 4.75
N VAL A 334 12.70 -15.85 5.58
CA VAL A 334 12.73 -17.26 5.15
C VAL A 334 11.34 -17.80 4.78
N ARG A 335 10.25 -17.27 5.35
CA ARG A 335 8.89 -17.65 4.95
C ARG A 335 8.56 -17.17 3.54
N GLN A 336 8.97 -15.95 3.18
CA GLN A 336 8.70 -15.37 1.87
C GLN A 336 9.70 -15.86 0.82
N PHE A 337 10.96 -16.04 1.21
CA PHE A 337 12.06 -16.48 0.37
C PHE A 337 12.75 -17.71 0.99
N PRO A 338 12.16 -18.92 0.84
CA PRO A 338 12.71 -20.15 1.41
C PRO A 338 14.12 -20.50 0.91
N GLU A 339 14.51 -20.00 -0.26
CA GLU A 339 15.81 -20.26 -0.90
C GLU A 339 16.84 -19.15 -0.62
N ASP A 340 16.52 -18.18 0.25
CA ASP A 340 17.49 -17.16 0.68
C ASP A 340 18.50 -17.77 1.67
N ALA A 341 19.67 -18.12 1.15
CA ALA A 341 20.78 -18.72 1.90
C ALA A 341 21.28 -17.81 3.02
N GLY A 342 21.37 -16.50 2.80
CA GLY A 342 21.86 -15.54 3.78
C GLY A 342 20.88 -15.33 4.92
N ALA A 343 19.58 -15.26 4.63
CA ALA A 343 18.54 -15.20 5.65
C ALA A 343 18.55 -16.48 6.52
N ARG A 344 18.76 -17.66 5.92
CA ARG A 344 18.91 -18.92 6.67
C ARG A 344 20.18 -18.99 7.50
N TYR A 345 21.29 -18.46 7.00
CA TYR A 345 22.55 -18.35 7.74
C TYR A 345 22.35 -17.49 8.99
N ASN A 346 21.80 -16.28 8.82
CA ASN A 346 21.56 -15.35 9.93
C ASN A 346 20.47 -15.85 10.89
N LEU A 347 19.45 -16.58 10.40
CA LEU A 347 18.51 -17.30 11.25
C LEU A 347 19.22 -18.36 12.11
N GLY A 348 20.18 -19.08 11.52
CA GLY A 348 21.03 -20.03 12.24
C GLY A 348 21.80 -19.36 13.37
N LEU A 349 22.46 -18.22 13.10
CA LEU A 349 23.15 -17.42 14.12
C LEU A 349 22.21 -16.97 15.24
N ALA A 350 21.03 -16.45 14.88
CA ALA A 350 20.05 -15.95 15.84
C ALA A 350 19.52 -17.08 16.73
N LEU A 351 19.21 -18.25 16.15
CA LEU A 351 18.77 -19.44 16.89
C LEU A 351 19.86 -19.97 17.81
N TRP A 352 21.13 -19.92 17.39
CA TRP A 352 22.26 -20.33 18.20
C TRP A 352 22.40 -19.44 19.44
N GLY A 353 22.39 -18.11 19.24
CA GLY A 353 22.40 -17.15 20.34
C GLY A 353 21.20 -17.27 21.28
N GLN A 354 20.03 -17.65 20.74
CA GLN A 354 18.83 -17.98 21.53
C GLN A 354 18.95 -19.30 22.32
N GLY A 355 20.01 -20.08 22.11
CA GLY A 355 20.19 -21.40 22.74
C GLY A 355 19.45 -22.55 22.04
N ARG A 356 18.82 -22.31 20.89
CA ARG A 356 18.09 -23.33 20.11
C ARG A 356 19.02 -24.10 19.17
N ARG A 357 19.94 -24.86 19.76
CA ARG A 357 21.07 -25.56 19.09
C ARG A 357 20.64 -26.36 17.86
N GLU A 358 19.69 -27.29 18.00
CA GLU A 358 19.26 -28.16 16.88
C GLU A 358 18.69 -27.37 15.71
N ALA A 359 17.82 -26.39 15.99
CA ALA A 359 17.22 -25.55 14.97
C ALA A 359 18.25 -24.63 14.29
N ALA A 360 19.25 -24.16 15.04
CA ALA A 360 20.35 -23.38 14.50
C ALA A 360 21.17 -24.18 13.49
N VAL A 361 21.53 -25.41 13.85
CA VAL A 361 22.28 -26.34 13.00
C VAL A 361 21.49 -26.68 11.73
N ASP A 362 20.21 -27.02 11.85
CA ASP A 362 19.35 -27.30 10.69
C ASP A 362 19.28 -26.10 9.72
N SER A 363 19.09 -24.88 10.26
CA SER A 363 19.06 -23.65 9.45
C SER A 363 20.38 -23.41 8.73
N LEU A 364 21.51 -23.60 9.42
CA LEU A 364 22.84 -23.37 8.87
C LEU A 364 23.25 -24.44 7.84
N GLN A 365 22.89 -25.70 8.06
CA GLN A 365 23.09 -26.77 7.07
C GLN A 365 22.29 -26.51 5.79
N LYS A 366 21.05 -26.01 5.91
CA LYS A 366 20.25 -25.58 4.76
C LYS A 366 20.89 -24.40 4.04
N ALA A 367 21.36 -23.40 4.79
CA ALA A 367 22.10 -22.27 4.21
C ALA A 367 23.34 -22.74 3.42
N ARG A 368 24.15 -23.65 3.99
CA ARG A 368 25.33 -24.21 3.31
C ARG A 368 24.95 -24.89 1.98
N ARG A 369 23.93 -25.76 1.97
CA ARG A 369 23.46 -26.43 0.74
C ARG A 369 23.02 -25.44 -0.33
N LEU A 370 22.35 -24.35 0.07
CA LEU A 370 21.95 -23.30 -0.87
C LEU A 370 23.17 -22.55 -1.42
N TYR A 371 24.18 -22.25 -0.58
CA TYR A 371 25.42 -21.65 -1.05
C TYR A 371 26.21 -22.57 -2.00
N GLU A 372 26.20 -23.88 -1.77
CA GLU A 372 26.78 -24.87 -2.70
C GLU A 372 26.08 -24.84 -4.06
N GLN A 373 24.74 -24.78 -4.07
CA GLN A 373 23.96 -24.65 -5.31
C GLN A 373 24.18 -23.32 -6.04
N GLN A 374 24.52 -22.26 -5.30
CA GLN A 374 24.85 -20.94 -5.84
C GLN A 374 26.33 -20.81 -6.24
N GLU A 375 27.13 -21.88 -6.11
CA GLU A 375 28.58 -21.89 -6.36
C GLU A 375 29.33 -20.81 -5.55
N ASN A 376 28.81 -20.46 -4.36
CA ASN A 376 29.38 -19.44 -3.50
C ASN A 376 30.33 -20.07 -2.46
N GLU A 377 31.50 -20.51 -2.93
CA GLU A 377 32.49 -21.24 -2.13
C GLU A 377 32.89 -20.53 -0.82
N ALA A 378 32.99 -19.19 -0.84
CA ALA A 378 33.35 -18.40 0.34
C ALA A 378 32.30 -18.53 1.46
N GLU A 379 31.00 -18.47 1.12
CA GLU A 379 29.93 -18.62 2.10
C GLU A 379 29.72 -20.08 2.51
N VAL A 380 30.03 -21.05 1.64
CA VAL A 380 30.10 -22.48 2.00
C VAL A 380 31.17 -22.72 3.05
N GLU A 381 32.38 -22.19 2.86
CA GLU A 381 33.48 -22.31 3.82
C GLU A 381 33.12 -21.64 5.15
N ARG A 382 32.48 -20.48 5.10
CA ARG A 382 32.03 -19.75 6.29
C ARG A 382 30.97 -20.54 7.07
N ALA A 383 29.97 -21.08 6.39
CA ALA A 383 28.93 -21.90 7.03
C ALA A 383 29.50 -23.21 7.60
N THR A 384 30.44 -23.85 6.88
CA THR A 384 31.13 -25.07 7.33
C THR A 384 31.98 -24.82 8.56
N SER A 385 32.79 -23.76 8.55
CA SER A 385 33.62 -23.37 9.70
C SER A 385 32.79 -23.14 10.95
N LEU A 386 31.61 -22.53 10.79
CA LEU A 386 30.69 -22.28 11.89
C LEU A 386 30.02 -23.56 12.39
N LEU A 387 29.59 -24.47 11.51
CA LEU A 387 29.08 -25.80 11.90
C LEU A 387 30.13 -26.60 12.68
N ASN A 388 31.38 -26.60 12.22
CA ASN A 388 32.49 -27.25 12.91
C ASN A 388 32.73 -26.64 14.29
N ALA A 389 32.73 -25.30 14.38
CA ALA A 389 32.84 -24.59 15.65
C ALA A 389 31.68 -24.89 16.62
N TRP A 390 30.52 -25.26 16.07
CA TRP A 390 29.34 -25.69 16.81
C TRP A 390 29.34 -27.17 17.21
N GLY A 391 30.36 -27.93 16.79
CA GLY A 391 30.51 -29.35 17.09
C GLY A 391 29.66 -30.26 16.21
N VAL A 392 29.35 -29.81 14.98
CA VAL A 392 28.64 -30.60 13.96
C VAL A 392 29.65 -30.92 12.86
N GLU A 393 30.03 -32.19 12.77
CA GLU A 393 30.90 -32.72 11.70
C GLU A 393 30.19 -32.78 10.33
#